data_AF-A0A2R8ZAR7-F1
#
_entry.id   AF-A0A2R8ZAR7-F1
#
_cell.length_a   1.000
_cell.length_b   1.000
_cell.length_c   1.000
_cell.angle_alpha   90.00
_cell.angle_beta   90.00
_cell.angle_gamma   90.00
#
_symmetry.space_group_name_H-M   'P 1'
#
loop_
_entity.id
_entity.type
_entity.pdbx_description
1 polymer ?
#
loop_
_entity_poly.entity_id
_entity_poly.type
_entity_poly.pdbx_seq_one_letter_code
_entity_poly.pdbx_strand_id
1 'polypeptide(L)'
;PACFARGWRLDRVYGTCFCDQACRLTGDCCFDYDRACPARPCFVGEWSPWSGCADQCKPTTRVRRRSVQQEPQNGGAPCPPLEERAGCLEYSTPQGQDCGHTYVPAFITTSAFNKERTRQATSPHWSTHTEDAGYCMEFKTESLTPHCALENRPLTRWMQYLREGYTVCVDCQPPAMNSVSLRCSGDGLDSDGNQTLHWQAIGNPRCQGTWKKVRRVDQCSCPAVHSFIFI
;
A
#
# COMPACT_ATOMS: atom_id res chain seq x y z
N PRO A 1 1.35 37.40 -18.14
CA PRO A 1 2.74 37.78 -17.76
C PRO A 1 3.75 36.83 -18.43
N ALA A 2 4.83 37.36 -19.00
CA ALA A 2 5.86 36.54 -19.62
C ALA A 2 6.69 35.81 -18.56
N CYS A 3 7.01 34.53 -18.78
CA CYS A 3 7.78 33.69 -17.85
C CYS A 3 9.30 33.92 -17.93
N PHE A 4 9.71 35.02 -18.57
CA PHE A 4 11.11 35.34 -18.83
C PHE A 4 11.32 36.85 -18.77
N ALA A 5 12.55 37.25 -18.46
CA ALA A 5 13.00 38.63 -18.46
C ALA A 5 14.41 38.74 -19.02
N ARG A 6 14.86 39.96 -19.31
CA ARG A 6 16.28 40.26 -19.51
C ARG A 6 16.85 40.84 -18.22
N GLY A 7 17.91 40.23 -17.71
CA GLY A 7 18.52 40.65 -16.45
C GLY A 7 19.68 39.75 -16.04
N TRP A 8 20.05 39.85 -14.78
CA TRP A 8 21.08 39.01 -14.19
C TRP A 8 20.49 37.65 -13.82
N ARG A 9 21.19 36.59 -14.20
CA ARG A 9 20.92 35.22 -13.79
C ARG A 9 21.62 34.90 -12.45
N LEU A 10 21.24 33.81 -11.80
CA LEU A 10 21.90 33.33 -10.57
C LEU A 10 23.40 33.01 -10.77
N ASP A 11 23.81 32.67 -11.99
CA ASP A 11 25.21 32.41 -12.36
C ASP A 11 26.01 33.70 -12.67
N ARG A 12 25.43 34.88 -12.42
CA ARG A 12 26.02 36.21 -12.68
C ARG A 12 26.28 36.52 -14.15
N VAL A 13 25.62 35.83 -15.08
CA VAL A 13 25.63 36.21 -16.50
C VAL A 13 24.41 37.10 -16.78
N TYR A 14 24.64 38.19 -17.52
CA TYR A 14 23.58 39.07 -17.99
C TYR A 14 22.98 38.53 -19.30
N GLY A 15 21.67 38.36 -19.35
CA GLY A 15 21.01 37.82 -20.54
C GLY A 15 19.53 37.57 -20.33
N THR A 16 18.96 36.68 -21.13
CA THR A 16 17.60 36.17 -20.89
C THR A 16 17.62 35.23 -19.69
N CYS A 17 16.70 35.45 -18.76
CA CYS A 17 16.51 34.62 -17.57
C CYS A 17 15.05 34.20 -17.47
N PHE A 18 14.80 33.08 -16.80
CA PHE A 18 13.49 32.44 -16.75
C PHE A 18 12.97 32.33 -15.31
N CYS A 19 11.66 32.21 -15.22
CA CYS A 19 10.92 32.16 -13.97
C CYS A 19 9.96 30.96 -13.97
N ASP A 20 10.47 29.79 -14.35
CA ASP A 20 9.70 28.57 -14.53
C ASP A 20 10.21 27.40 -13.66
N GLN A 21 9.65 26.21 -13.90
CA GLN A 21 10.00 24.99 -13.18
C GLN A 21 11.39 24.45 -13.55
N ALA A 22 11.89 24.75 -14.75
CA ALA A 22 13.12 24.19 -15.28
C ALA A 22 14.36 25.05 -14.95
N CYS A 23 14.17 26.34 -14.66
CA CYS A 23 15.28 27.29 -14.63
C CYS A 23 16.43 26.90 -13.68
N ARG A 24 16.13 26.22 -12.57
CA ARG A 24 17.15 25.78 -11.60
C ARG A 24 18.00 24.64 -12.14
N LEU A 25 17.41 23.78 -12.97
CA LEU A 25 18.10 22.68 -13.65
C LEU A 25 18.91 23.18 -14.85
N THR A 26 18.38 24.15 -15.60
CA THR A 26 19.05 24.76 -16.76
C THR A 26 20.07 25.84 -16.39
N GLY A 27 20.04 26.31 -15.14
CA GLY A 27 20.97 27.32 -14.62
C GLY A 27 20.69 28.75 -15.11
N ASP A 28 19.46 29.02 -15.55
CA ASP A 28 19.06 30.29 -16.16
C ASP A 28 17.95 31.04 -15.40
N CYS A 29 17.75 30.74 -14.12
CA CYS A 29 16.84 31.51 -13.26
C CYS A 29 17.27 32.97 -13.14
N CYS A 30 16.28 33.87 -13.13
CA CYS A 30 16.49 35.27 -12.78
C CYS A 30 17.02 35.42 -11.34
N PHE A 31 17.81 36.47 -11.08
CA PHE A 31 18.38 36.71 -9.75
C PHE A 31 17.33 36.95 -8.66
N ASP A 32 16.17 37.51 -9.02
CA ASP A 32 15.04 37.79 -8.14
C ASP A 32 13.99 36.66 -8.10
N TYR A 33 14.30 35.49 -8.67
CA TYR A 33 13.40 34.35 -8.87
C TYR A 33 12.53 34.02 -7.65
N ASP A 34 13.13 33.84 -6.46
CA ASP A 34 12.40 33.42 -5.27
C ASP A 34 11.36 34.46 -4.79
N ARG A 35 11.53 35.73 -5.18
CA ARG A 35 10.60 36.83 -4.86
C ARG A 35 9.58 37.05 -5.97
N ALA A 36 10.02 37.06 -7.23
CA ALA A 36 9.18 37.35 -8.38
C ALA A 36 8.24 36.19 -8.72
N CYS A 37 8.72 34.94 -8.56
CA CYS A 37 7.99 33.73 -8.87
C CYS A 37 8.13 32.75 -7.69
N PRO A 38 7.36 32.96 -6.61
CA PRO A 38 7.43 32.07 -5.46
C PRO A 38 7.12 30.63 -5.90
N ALA A 39 7.90 29.69 -5.36
CA ALA A 39 7.72 28.27 -5.59
C ALA A 39 6.33 27.84 -5.11
N ARG A 40 5.57 27.18 -5.99
CA ARG A 40 4.28 26.59 -5.65
C ARG A 40 4.40 25.09 -5.75
N PRO A 41 4.30 24.35 -4.62
CA PRO A 41 4.37 22.90 -4.67
C PRO A 41 3.17 22.32 -5.42
N CYS A 42 3.31 21.09 -5.89
CA CYS A 42 2.17 20.37 -6.43
C CYS A 42 1.11 20.12 -5.34
N PHE A 43 -0.16 20.28 -5.72
CA PHE A 43 -1.31 19.90 -4.91
C PHE A 43 -2.12 18.82 -5.63
N VAL A 44 -2.44 17.74 -4.92
CA VAL A 44 -3.18 16.59 -5.46
C VAL A 44 -4.49 16.42 -4.70
N GLY A 45 -5.50 15.90 -5.39
CA GLY A 45 -6.79 15.63 -4.78
C GLY A 45 -6.82 14.37 -3.93
N GLU A 46 -8.01 14.10 -3.42
CA GLU A 46 -8.32 12.85 -2.74
C GLU A 46 -8.17 11.65 -3.67
N TRP A 47 -7.93 10.49 -3.05
CA TRP A 47 -7.89 9.23 -3.77
C TRP A 47 -9.29 8.84 -4.28
N SER A 48 -9.33 8.28 -5.49
CA SER A 48 -10.50 7.55 -5.96
C SER A 48 -10.79 6.35 -5.05
N PRO A 49 -12.02 5.80 -5.11
CA PRO A 49 -12.26 4.45 -4.64
C PRO A 49 -11.28 3.46 -5.30
N TRP A 50 -11.00 2.38 -4.61
CA TRP A 50 -10.25 1.26 -5.19
C TRP A 50 -11.00 0.65 -6.36
N SER A 51 -10.28 0.26 -7.40
CA SER A 51 -10.82 -0.63 -8.43
C SER A 51 -11.19 -1.98 -7.82
N GLY A 52 -11.96 -2.78 -8.57
CA GLY A 52 -12.01 -4.21 -8.33
C GLY A 52 -10.62 -4.86 -8.42
N CYS A 53 -10.50 -6.08 -7.90
CA CYS A 53 -9.33 -6.91 -8.15
C CYS A 53 -9.16 -7.16 -9.65
N ALA A 54 -7.91 -7.13 -10.12
CA ALA A 54 -7.63 -7.32 -11.54
C ALA A 54 -8.07 -8.71 -12.05
N ASP A 55 -8.07 -9.70 -11.17
CA ASP A 55 -8.56 -11.06 -11.39
C ASP A 55 -9.42 -11.51 -10.21
N GLN A 56 -10.32 -12.45 -10.46
CA GLN A 56 -11.13 -13.08 -9.43
C GLN A 56 -10.52 -14.43 -9.04
N CYS A 57 -10.77 -14.88 -7.81
CA CYS A 57 -10.30 -16.16 -7.30
C CYS A 57 -8.78 -16.35 -7.31
N LYS A 58 -8.05 -15.26 -7.50
CA LYS A 58 -6.59 -15.25 -7.56
C LYS A 58 -6.07 -14.06 -6.76
N PRO A 59 -4.98 -14.26 -6.01
CA PRO A 59 -4.35 -13.18 -5.29
C PRO A 59 -3.71 -12.23 -6.31
N THR A 60 -4.21 -11.00 -6.35
CA THR A 60 -3.89 -10.04 -7.41
C THR A 60 -3.76 -8.63 -6.83
N THR A 61 -3.78 -7.62 -7.69
CA THR A 61 -3.72 -6.22 -7.30
C THR A 61 -4.97 -5.45 -7.71
N ARG A 62 -5.31 -4.44 -6.93
CA ARG A 62 -6.28 -3.40 -7.27
C ARG A 62 -5.58 -2.04 -7.27
N VAL A 63 -6.17 -1.07 -7.95
CA VAL A 63 -5.56 0.24 -8.21
C VAL A 63 -6.50 1.35 -7.79
N ARG A 64 -5.96 2.42 -7.21
CA ARG A 64 -6.67 3.70 -7.05
C ARG A 64 -5.82 4.84 -7.59
N ARG A 65 -6.48 5.93 -7.99
CA ARG A 65 -5.82 7.08 -8.62
C ARG A 65 -6.31 8.37 -8.00
N ARG A 66 -5.47 9.41 -8.06
CA ARG A 66 -5.84 10.79 -7.72
C ARG A 66 -5.34 11.73 -8.80
N SER A 67 -6.03 12.85 -8.96
CA SER A 67 -5.65 13.87 -9.94
C SER A 67 -4.77 14.95 -9.33
N VAL A 68 -3.94 15.55 -10.17
CA VAL A 68 -3.25 16.80 -9.83
C VAL A 68 -4.27 17.93 -9.89
N GLN A 69 -4.42 18.66 -8.79
CA GLN A 69 -5.26 19.86 -8.71
C GLN A 69 -4.44 21.12 -9.01
N GLN A 70 -3.14 21.10 -8.71
CA GLN A 70 -2.20 22.16 -9.04
C GLN A 70 -0.85 21.53 -9.41
N GLU A 71 -0.39 21.80 -10.63
CA GLU A 71 0.97 21.42 -11.07
C GLU A 71 2.03 22.22 -10.29
N PRO A 72 3.23 21.65 -10.08
CA PRO A 72 4.32 22.39 -9.45
C PRO A 72 4.76 23.55 -10.36
N GLN A 73 4.99 24.71 -9.75
CA GLN A 73 5.47 25.90 -10.46
C GLN A 73 6.68 26.48 -9.75
N ASN A 74 7.56 27.11 -10.54
CA ASN A 74 8.69 27.90 -10.08
C ASN A 74 9.57 27.11 -9.09
N GLY A 75 9.96 25.89 -9.48
CA GLY A 75 10.84 25.05 -8.68
C GLY A 75 10.15 24.48 -7.44
N GLY A 76 8.82 24.47 -7.43
CA GLY A 76 8.02 23.83 -6.39
C GLY A 76 8.21 22.31 -6.37
N ALA A 77 7.93 21.70 -5.21
CA ALA A 77 8.07 20.27 -5.01
C ALA A 77 7.20 19.48 -6.01
N PRO A 78 7.74 18.41 -6.63
CA PRO A 78 7.01 17.61 -7.61
C PRO A 78 5.81 16.91 -6.98
N CYS A 79 4.86 16.50 -7.81
CA CYS A 79 3.69 15.77 -7.32
C CYS A 79 4.09 14.46 -6.65
N PRO A 80 3.44 14.11 -5.52
CA PRO A 80 3.55 12.77 -4.96
C PRO A 80 2.92 11.75 -5.94
N PRO A 81 3.08 10.44 -5.70
CA PRO A 81 2.49 9.40 -6.56
C PRO A 81 0.99 9.60 -6.80
N LEU A 82 0.56 9.47 -8.06
CA LEU A 82 -0.83 9.66 -8.50
C LEU A 82 -1.61 8.35 -8.66
N GLU A 83 -0.90 7.22 -8.65
CA GLU A 83 -1.47 5.87 -8.69
C GLU A 83 -0.93 5.09 -7.50
N GLU A 84 -1.81 4.33 -6.85
CA GLU A 84 -1.45 3.39 -5.79
C GLU A 84 -2.03 2.03 -6.10
N ARG A 85 -1.30 0.97 -5.73
CA ARG A 85 -1.74 -0.42 -5.89
C ARG A 85 -1.71 -1.14 -4.57
N ALA A 86 -2.75 -1.91 -4.29
CA ALA A 86 -2.83 -2.76 -3.11
C ALA A 86 -3.01 -4.21 -3.52
N GLY A 87 -2.53 -5.13 -2.69
CA GLY A 87 -2.88 -6.53 -2.81
C GLY A 87 -4.37 -6.74 -2.53
N CYS A 88 -5.00 -7.64 -3.27
CA CYS A 88 -6.39 -8.00 -3.05
C CYS A 88 -6.69 -9.43 -3.51
N LEU A 89 -7.77 -10.00 -3.00
CA LEU A 89 -8.29 -11.31 -3.39
C LEU A 89 -9.82 -11.19 -3.37
N GLU A 90 -10.43 -11.56 -4.49
CA GLU A 90 -11.89 -11.64 -4.60
C GLU A 90 -12.28 -13.11 -4.50
N TYR A 91 -13.09 -13.43 -3.49
CA TYR A 91 -13.50 -14.81 -3.19
C TYR A 91 -14.74 -15.24 -3.96
N SER A 92 -15.38 -14.31 -4.69
CA SER A 92 -16.57 -14.58 -5.49
C SER A 92 -16.29 -14.52 -7.00
N THR A 93 -16.82 -15.50 -7.74
CA THR A 93 -16.88 -15.44 -9.22
C THR A 93 -18.05 -14.57 -9.67
N PRO A 94 -18.15 -14.18 -10.96
CA PRO A 94 -19.30 -13.39 -11.44
C PRO A 94 -20.60 -14.20 -11.41
N GLN A 95 -20.49 -15.53 -11.25
CA GLN A 95 -21.59 -16.48 -11.15
C GLN A 95 -22.02 -16.71 -9.70
N GLY A 96 -21.43 -16.00 -8.73
CA GLY A 96 -21.73 -16.12 -7.30
C GLY A 96 -21.15 -17.38 -6.65
N GLN A 97 -20.22 -18.07 -7.32
CA GLN A 97 -19.55 -19.24 -6.76
C GLN A 97 -18.38 -18.79 -5.88
N ASP A 98 -18.31 -19.31 -4.66
CA ASP A 98 -17.17 -19.10 -3.76
C ASP A 98 -16.00 -19.98 -4.18
N CYS A 99 -14.86 -19.35 -4.42
CA CYS A 99 -13.60 -20.00 -4.78
C CYS A 99 -12.56 -19.93 -3.66
N GLY A 100 -12.98 -19.51 -2.47
CA GLY A 100 -12.25 -19.66 -1.22
C GLY A 100 -12.09 -21.13 -0.86
N HIS A 101 -11.20 -21.82 -1.56
CA HIS A 101 -10.83 -23.18 -1.20
C HIS A 101 -10.14 -23.18 0.16
N THR A 102 -10.52 -24.14 1.01
CA THR A 102 -9.81 -24.52 2.23
C THR A 102 -8.35 -24.84 1.87
N TYR A 103 -7.38 -24.28 2.61
CA TYR A 103 -5.92 -24.51 2.50
C TYR A 103 -5.12 -23.72 1.45
N VAL A 104 -5.47 -22.45 1.21
CA VAL A 104 -4.54 -21.53 0.54
C VAL A 104 -3.56 -20.95 1.58
N PRO A 105 -2.25 -20.78 1.28
CA PRO A 105 -1.32 -20.09 2.18
C PRO A 105 -1.89 -18.73 2.61
N ALA A 106 -1.50 -18.28 3.80
CA ALA A 106 -1.86 -16.96 4.27
C ALA A 106 -1.32 -15.90 3.30
N PHE A 107 -2.24 -15.19 2.64
CA PHE A 107 -1.86 -14.06 1.79
C PHE A 107 -1.75 -12.79 2.61
N ILE A 108 -0.60 -12.14 2.49
CA ILE A 108 -0.33 -10.91 3.23
C ILE A 108 0.05 -9.74 2.33
N THR A 109 -0.29 -8.56 2.80
CA THR A 109 0.27 -7.30 2.31
C THR A 109 0.53 -6.35 3.46
N THR A 110 1.23 -5.24 3.21
CA THR A 110 1.56 -4.25 4.25
C THR A 110 0.31 -3.61 4.85
N SER A 111 0.32 -3.38 6.16
CA SER A 111 -0.75 -2.68 6.87
C SER A 111 -0.90 -1.21 6.45
N ALA A 112 0.00 -0.65 5.64
CA ALA A 112 -0.21 0.66 5.02
C ALA A 112 -1.53 0.72 4.22
N PHE A 113 -1.97 -0.42 3.66
CA PHE A 113 -3.23 -0.55 2.93
C PHE A 113 -4.47 -0.73 3.82
N ASN A 114 -4.29 -0.80 5.15
CA ASN A 114 -5.36 -0.95 6.12
C ASN A 114 -6.15 0.36 6.32
N LYS A 115 -5.45 1.50 6.34
CA LYS A 115 -5.99 2.82 6.73
C LYS A 115 -7.21 3.28 5.92
N GLU A 116 -7.40 2.75 4.71
CA GLU A 116 -8.53 3.10 3.85
C GLU A 116 -9.32 1.88 3.35
N ARG A 117 -9.25 0.71 4.01
CA ARG A 117 -10.34 -0.28 3.89
C ARG A 117 -11.57 0.38 4.50
N THR A 118 -12.49 0.84 3.66
CA THR A 118 -13.79 1.28 4.14
C THR A 118 -14.38 0.10 4.92
N ARG A 119 -14.73 0.29 6.20
CA ARG A 119 -15.56 -0.64 7.00
C ARG A 119 -16.96 -0.84 6.39
N GLN A 120 -17.14 -0.55 5.11
CA GLN A 120 -18.37 -0.75 4.35
C GLN A 120 -18.27 -2.10 3.65
N ALA A 121 -18.54 -3.14 4.44
CA ALA A 121 -19.61 -4.08 4.17
C ALA A 121 -20.29 -3.93 2.78
N THR A 122 -19.73 -4.58 1.75
CA THR A 122 -20.35 -4.70 0.42
C THR A 122 -21.44 -5.78 0.34
N SER A 123 -21.96 -6.29 1.46
CA SER A 123 -23.17 -7.14 1.49
C SER A 123 -24.32 -6.35 2.07
N PRO A 124 -25.51 -6.46 1.46
CA PRO A 124 -26.78 -6.01 2.03
C PRO A 124 -27.23 -6.82 3.26
N HIS A 125 -26.39 -7.72 3.79
CA HIS A 125 -26.67 -8.53 4.99
C HIS A 125 -26.06 -7.97 6.28
N TRP A 126 -25.25 -6.91 6.19
CA TRP A 126 -24.53 -6.35 7.33
C TRP A 126 -25.30 -5.17 7.93
N SER A 127 -25.84 -5.38 9.13
CA SER A 127 -26.53 -4.36 9.92
C SER A 127 -25.51 -3.42 10.58
N THR A 128 -25.85 -2.15 10.65
CA THR A 128 -25.07 -1.00 11.18
C THR A 128 -24.77 -1.02 12.68
N HIS A 129 -24.76 -2.16 13.34
CA HIS A 129 -24.61 -2.27 14.80
C HIS A 129 -23.73 -3.44 15.24
N THR A 130 -22.45 -3.39 14.91
CA THR A 130 -21.36 -3.91 15.76
C THR A 130 -20.09 -3.17 15.34
N GLU A 131 -19.40 -2.55 16.29
CA GLU A 131 -18.02 -2.14 16.07
C GLU A 131 -17.23 -3.40 15.65
N ASP A 132 -16.88 -3.46 14.36
CA ASP A 132 -16.27 -4.62 13.69
C ASP A 132 -14.95 -5.03 14.36
N ALA A 133 -15.03 -5.94 15.34
CA ALA A 133 -13.86 -6.49 16.01
C ALA A 133 -13.23 -7.57 15.11
N GLY A 134 -12.36 -7.14 14.18
CA GLY A 134 -11.33 -8.01 13.62
C GLY A 134 -10.38 -8.54 14.72
N TYR A 135 -9.44 -9.41 14.36
CA TYR A 135 -8.43 -9.91 15.30
C TYR A 135 -7.06 -9.90 14.67
N CYS A 136 -6.04 -9.88 15.53
CA CYS A 136 -4.66 -9.89 15.13
C CYS A 136 -4.05 -11.26 15.42
N MET A 137 -3.30 -11.74 14.44
CA MET A 137 -2.50 -12.95 14.58
C MET A 137 -1.03 -12.57 14.71
N GLU A 138 -0.37 -13.07 15.74
CA GLU A 138 1.07 -12.99 15.84
C GLU A 138 1.69 -14.30 15.34
N PHE A 139 2.62 -14.16 14.40
CA PHE A 139 3.37 -15.28 13.86
C PHE A 139 4.86 -15.04 14.00
N LYS A 140 5.63 -16.09 14.28
CA LYS A 140 7.09 -16.06 14.23
C LYS A 140 7.55 -16.59 12.88
N THR A 141 8.20 -15.76 12.07
CA THR A 141 8.71 -16.14 10.76
C THR A 141 9.80 -17.20 10.91
N GLU A 142 9.61 -18.36 10.27
CA GLU A 142 10.58 -19.47 10.28
C GLU A 142 11.49 -19.42 9.06
N SER A 143 10.91 -19.21 7.87
CA SER A 143 11.67 -19.12 6.62
C SER A 143 11.07 -18.07 5.70
N LEU A 144 11.89 -17.52 4.80
CA LEU A 144 11.43 -16.75 3.65
C LEU A 144 12.34 -16.95 2.45
N THR A 145 11.78 -16.85 1.25
CA THR A 145 12.57 -16.95 0.02
C THR A 145 13.47 -15.71 -0.17
N PRO A 146 14.64 -15.86 -0.84
CA PRO A 146 15.54 -14.73 -1.12
C PRO A 146 14.89 -13.61 -1.95
N HIS A 147 13.84 -13.94 -2.71
CA HIS A 147 13.09 -12.98 -3.52
C HIS A 147 12.45 -11.85 -2.69
N CYS A 148 12.16 -12.08 -1.41
CA CYS A 148 11.65 -11.02 -0.53
C CYS A 148 12.69 -9.91 -0.32
N ALA A 149 13.98 -10.25 -0.23
CA ALA A 149 15.05 -9.28 -0.02
C ALA A 149 15.47 -8.55 -1.31
N LEU A 150 15.28 -9.18 -2.47
CA LEU A 150 15.65 -8.62 -3.78
C LEU A 150 14.58 -7.64 -4.34
N GLU A 151 13.39 -7.63 -3.77
CA GLU A 151 12.26 -6.88 -4.28
C GLU A 151 12.40 -5.37 -4.03
N ASN A 152 12.52 -4.56 -5.07
CA ASN A 152 12.74 -3.12 -4.95
C ASN A 152 11.65 -2.26 -5.62
N ARG A 153 10.55 -2.89 -6.08
CA ARG A 153 9.43 -2.12 -6.62
C ARG A 153 8.75 -1.34 -5.50
N PRO A 154 8.30 -0.10 -5.74
CA PRO A 154 7.76 0.77 -4.69
C PRO A 154 6.66 0.13 -3.81
N LEU A 155 5.82 -0.72 -4.41
CA LEU A 155 4.62 -1.31 -3.78
C LEU A 155 4.92 -2.59 -2.99
N THR A 156 6.04 -3.23 -3.27
CA THR A 156 6.45 -4.52 -2.69
C THR A 156 7.74 -4.39 -1.90
N ARG A 157 8.33 -3.19 -1.83
CA ARG A 157 9.52 -2.86 -1.04
C ARG A 157 9.41 -3.26 0.43
N TRP A 158 8.20 -3.29 0.98
CA TRP A 158 7.96 -3.74 2.36
C TRP A 158 8.45 -5.19 2.61
N MET A 159 8.48 -6.03 1.57
CA MET A 159 8.96 -7.41 1.65
C MET A 159 10.43 -7.47 2.08
N GLN A 160 11.23 -6.43 1.79
CA GLN A 160 12.62 -6.33 2.22
C GLN A 160 12.78 -6.19 3.73
N TYR A 161 11.72 -5.92 4.49
CA TYR A 161 11.77 -5.83 5.95
C TYR A 161 11.45 -7.15 6.65
N LEU A 162 10.98 -8.17 5.91
CA LEU A 162 10.76 -9.51 6.46
C LEU A 162 12.10 -10.17 6.81
N ARG A 163 12.15 -10.80 7.98
CA ARG A 163 13.35 -11.44 8.51
C ARG A 163 12.96 -12.73 9.22
N GLU A 164 13.77 -13.77 9.07
CA GLU A 164 13.62 -15.02 9.80
C GLU A 164 13.83 -14.77 11.30
N GLY A 165 13.06 -15.47 12.14
CA GLY A 165 13.10 -15.35 13.59
C GLY A 165 12.30 -14.19 14.19
N TYR A 166 11.86 -13.22 13.39
CA TYR A 166 11.08 -12.08 13.86
C TYR A 166 9.60 -12.45 14.03
N THR A 167 8.93 -11.76 14.96
CA THR A 167 7.48 -11.87 15.14
C THR A 167 6.80 -10.78 14.33
N VAL A 168 5.80 -11.18 13.55
CA VAL A 168 4.98 -10.31 12.71
C VAL A 168 3.54 -10.29 13.22
N CYS A 169 2.89 -9.14 13.08
CA CYS A 169 1.48 -8.95 13.44
C CYS A 169 0.65 -8.87 12.17
N VAL A 170 -0.32 -9.76 12.00
CA VAL A 170 -1.18 -9.82 10.80
C VAL A 170 -2.62 -9.59 11.23
N ASP A 171 -3.18 -8.48 10.79
CA ASP A 171 -4.54 -8.07 11.11
C ASP A 171 -5.55 -8.76 10.17
N CYS A 172 -6.52 -9.44 10.76
CA CYS A 172 -7.63 -10.11 10.11
C CYS A 172 -8.91 -9.29 10.29
N GLN A 173 -9.39 -8.75 9.18
CA GLN A 173 -10.56 -7.90 9.13
C GLN A 173 -11.31 -8.09 7.79
N PRO A 174 -12.60 -7.72 7.71
CA PRO A 174 -13.31 -7.66 6.43
C PRO A 174 -12.54 -6.87 5.36
N PRO A 175 -12.61 -7.24 4.07
CA PRO A 175 -13.33 -8.38 3.48
C PRO A 175 -12.55 -9.72 3.51
N ALA A 176 -11.33 -9.75 4.03
CA ALA A 176 -10.52 -10.99 4.09
C ALA A 176 -11.10 -12.03 5.06
N MET A 177 -11.95 -11.59 5.98
CA MET A 177 -12.61 -12.42 6.97
C MET A 177 -13.84 -13.11 6.35
N ASN A 178 -13.92 -14.43 6.49
CA ASN A 178 -15.08 -15.21 6.07
C ASN A 178 -16.31 -14.82 6.91
N SER A 179 -17.46 -14.66 6.24
CA SER A 179 -18.70 -14.19 6.87
C SER A 179 -19.34 -15.18 7.85
N VAL A 180 -19.05 -16.48 7.71
CA VAL A 180 -19.61 -17.55 8.55
C VAL A 180 -18.64 -17.90 9.70
N SER A 181 -17.36 -18.12 9.38
CA SER A 181 -16.38 -18.53 10.39
C SER A 181 -15.76 -17.37 11.17
N LEU A 182 -15.94 -16.13 10.70
CA LEU A 182 -15.32 -14.91 11.26
C LEU A 182 -13.79 -15.04 11.37
N ARG A 183 -13.18 -15.67 10.36
CA ARG A 183 -11.73 -15.95 10.31
C ARG A 183 -11.14 -15.68 8.94
N CYS A 184 -9.85 -15.35 8.93
CA CYS A 184 -9.08 -15.21 7.70
C CYS A 184 -8.43 -16.53 7.30
N SER A 185 -8.34 -16.75 5.98
CA SER A 185 -7.63 -17.88 5.40
C SER A 185 -6.16 -17.88 5.83
N GLY A 186 -5.70 -19.02 6.36
CA GLY A 186 -4.32 -19.17 6.84
C GLY A 186 -4.07 -18.67 8.27
N ASP A 187 -5.12 -18.40 9.07
CA ASP A 187 -4.99 -18.05 10.49
C ASP A 187 -4.52 -19.23 11.39
N GLY A 188 -4.52 -20.46 10.88
CA GLY A 188 -4.04 -21.66 11.56
C GLY A 188 -4.99 -22.16 12.66
N LEU A 189 -6.28 -22.31 12.35
CA LEU A 189 -7.32 -22.82 13.24
C LEU A 189 -6.95 -24.16 13.94
N ASP A 190 -6.47 -25.14 13.17
CA ASP A 190 -6.21 -26.51 13.65
C ASP A 190 -4.73 -26.77 13.97
N SER A 191 -3.92 -25.71 13.95
CA SER A 191 -2.51 -25.76 14.30
C SER A 191 -2.38 -25.72 15.82
N ASP A 192 -1.90 -26.82 16.42
CA ASP A 192 -1.08 -26.73 17.61
C ASP A 192 0.02 -25.71 17.31
N GLY A 193 0.40 -24.82 18.24
CA GLY A 193 1.35 -23.71 17.98
C GLY A 193 2.73 -24.14 17.41
N ASN A 194 2.96 -25.44 17.26
CA ASN A 194 4.12 -26.05 16.64
C ASN A 194 3.97 -26.41 15.15
N GLN A 195 2.79 -26.24 14.54
CA GLN A 195 2.61 -26.47 13.10
C GLN A 195 3.17 -25.30 12.29
N THR A 196 3.99 -25.63 11.30
CA THR A 196 4.53 -24.68 10.33
C THR A 196 3.44 -24.35 9.30
N LEU A 197 3.08 -23.07 9.21
CA LEU A 197 2.09 -22.55 8.27
C LEU A 197 2.79 -21.82 7.12
N HIS A 198 2.23 -21.92 5.92
CA HIS A 198 2.74 -21.25 4.74
C HIS A 198 2.09 -19.88 4.53
N TRP A 199 2.88 -18.92 4.08
CA TRP A 199 2.41 -17.59 3.72
C TRP A 199 3.04 -17.13 2.40
N GLN A 200 2.34 -16.24 1.71
CA GLN A 200 2.79 -15.65 0.45
C GLN A 200 2.47 -14.16 0.42
N ALA A 201 3.42 -13.36 -0.05
CA ALA A 201 3.24 -11.92 -0.19
C ALA A 201 2.52 -11.58 -1.50
N ILE A 202 1.51 -10.71 -1.42
CA ILE A 202 0.83 -10.21 -2.61
C ILE A 202 1.71 -9.21 -3.37
N GLY A 203 1.70 -9.31 -4.70
CA GLY A 203 2.48 -8.47 -5.60
C GLY A 203 3.81 -9.09 -6.03
N ASN A 204 4.30 -10.10 -5.30
CA ASN A 204 5.43 -10.93 -5.72
C ASN A 204 5.23 -12.37 -5.22
N PRO A 205 4.62 -13.26 -6.03
CA PRO A 205 4.39 -14.66 -5.65
C PRO A 205 5.66 -15.44 -5.31
N ARG A 206 6.83 -14.97 -5.73
CA ARG A 206 8.11 -15.60 -5.38
C ARG A 206 8.56 -15.25 -3.97
N CYS A 207 8.05 -14.17 -3.37
CA CYS A 207 8.25 -13.84 -1.96
C CYS A 207 7.22 -14.59 -1.12
N GLN A 208 7.66 -15.68 -0.51
CA GLN A 208 6.85 -16.58 0.28
C GLN A 208 7.72 -17.21 1.36
N GLY A 209 7.09 -17.90 2.31
CA GLY A 209 7.83 -18.53 3.38
C GLY A 209 6.95 -19.33 4.31
N THR A 210 7.49 -19.57 5.50
CA THR A 210 6.79 -20.24 6.57
C THR A 210 6.87 -19.49 7.87
N TRP A 211 5.89 -19.71 8.74
CA TRP A 211 5.86 -19.16 10.09
C TRP A 211 5.17 -20.12 11.05
N LYS A 212 5.32 -19.87 12.35
CA LYS A 212 4.57 -20.55 13.40
C LYS A 212 3.66 -19.58 14.13
N LYS A 213 2.46 -20.06 14.48
CA LYS A 213 1.49 -19.30 15.26
C LYS A 213 2.00 -19.07 16.67
N VAL A 214 2.08 -17.80 17.07
CA VAL A 214 2.42 -17.41 18.44
C VAL A 214 1.14 -17.29 19.26
N ARG A 215 0.23 -16.40 18.85
CA ARG A 215 -1.06 -16.20 19.53
C ARG A 215 -2.06 -15.44 18.65
N ARG A 216 -3.32 -15.47 19.06
CA ARG A 216 -4.41 -14.62 18.57
C ARG A 216 -4.71 -13.53 19.60
N VAL A 217 -4.97 -12.31 19.14
CA VAL A 217 -5.29 -11.15 19.96
C VAL A 217 -6.54 -10.47 19.39
N ASP A 218 -7.65 -10.46 20.13
CA ASP A 218 -8.93 -9.92 19.63
C ASP A 218 -8.99 -8.37 19.65
N GLN A 219 -8.08 -7.70 20.36
CA GLN A 219 -7.93 -6.24 20.33
C GLN A 219 -6.63 -5.86 19.62
N CYS A 220 -6.73 -5.56 18.33
CA CYS A 220 -5.59 -5.28 17.47
C CYS A 220 -4.83 -3.99 17.83
N SER A 221 -3.57 -4.13 18.24
CA SER A 221 -2.60 -3.04 18.29
C SER A 221 -1.29 -3.50 17.65
N CYS A 222 -1.29 -3.61 16.32
CA CYS A 222 -0.06 -3.98 15.61
C CYS A 222 0.95 -2.81 15.64
N PRO A 223 2.26 -3.11 15.78
CA PRO A 223 3.31 -2.10 15.69
C PRO A 223 3.39 -1.48 14.29
N ALA A 224 4.02 -0.32 14.16
CA ALA A 224 4.18 0.34 12.85
C ALA A 224 5.06 -0.44 11.86
N VAL A 225 5.93 -1.33 12.35
CA VAL A 225 6.84 -2.17 11.56
C VAL A 225 6.47 -3.63 11.78
N HIS A 226 6.70 -4.49 10.78
CA HIS A 226 6.30 -5.91 10.80
C HIS A 226 4.80 -6.13 11.02
N SER A 227 4.00 -5.15 10.58
CA SER A 227 2.55 -5.21 10.57
C SER A 227 2.02 -5.40 9.16
N PHE A 228 1.15 -6.40 9.03
CA PHE A 228 0.56 -6.85 7.78
C PHE A 228 -0.95 -7.01 7.94
N ILE A 229 -1.64 -7.19 6.83
CA ILE A 229 -3.06 -7.54 6.81
C ILE A 229 -3.24 -8.82 6.01
N PHE A 230 -4.22 -9.64 6.42
CA PHE A 230 -4.74 -10.71 5.59
C PHE A 230 -5.53 -10.14 4.41
N ILE A 231 -5.43 -10.81 3.27
CA ILE A 231 -6.11 -10.47 2.02
C ILE A 231 -7.17 -11.51 1.68
#